data_AF-A0AAP7EH91-F1
#
_entry.id   AF-A0AAP7EH91-F1
#
_cell.length_a   1.000
_cell.length_b   1.000
_cell.length_c   1.000
_cell.angle_alpha   90.00
_cell.angle_beta   90.00
_cell.angle_gamma   90.00
#
_symmetry.space_group_name_H-M   'P 1'
#
loop_
_entity.id
_entity.type
_entity.pdbx_description
1 polymer ?
#
loop_
_entity_poly.entity_id
_entity_poly.type
_entity_poly.pdbx_seq_one_letter_code
_entity_poly.pdbx_strand_id
1 'polypeptide(L)'
;MGLPNPKNRKPTASEVVEWALYIAKNKIAIDVPGSGMGAQCWDLPNYLLDKYWGFRTWGNADAMAQKSNYRGRDFKIIRNTKDFVPQPGDWGVWTGGWAGHVNIVVGPCTKDYWYGVDQNWYTNNATGSPPYKIKHSYHDGPGGGVKYFVRPPYHPEKSTPAPKPEDDSDDNEKNNKKVPIWKDVTTIKYTISSQEVNYPEYIYHFIVEGNRRLEKPKGIMIRNAQTMSSVESLYNSRKKYKQDVEYPHFYVDRHNIWAPRRAVFEVPNEPDYIVIDVCEDYSASKNEFIFNEIHAMVVAVDMMAKYEIPLSIENLKVDDSIWRSMLEHVNWNMIDNGVPPKDKYEALEKALLNIFKNREKLLNSITKPTVTKSRIKVMVDNKNADIANVRDSSPTANNGSASKQPQIITETSPYTFKQALDKQMARGNPKKSNAWGWANATRAQTSSAMNVKRIWESNTQCYQMLNLGKYQGVSVSSLNKILKGKGTLNNQGKAFAEACKKHNINEIYLIAHAFLESGYGTSNFANGKDGVYNYFGIGAYDNNPNYAMTFARNKGWTSPAKAIMGGASFVRKDYINKGQNTLYRIRWNPKNPATHQYATAIEWCQHQASTIAKLYKQIGLKGIYFTRDKYK
;
A
#
# COMPACT_ATOMS: atom_id res chain seq x y z
N MET A 1 -25.67 3.90 -25.24
CA MET A 1 -25.73 2.71 -24.37
C MET A 1 -25.19 3.13 -23.03
N GLY A 2 -25.94 3.01 -21.93
CA GLY A 2 -25.72 3.66 -20.62
C GLY A 2 -24.37 3.52 -19.93
N LEU A 3 -23.36 2.94 -20.58
CA LEU A 3 -21.97 3.00 -20.14
C LEU A 3 -21.35 4.38 -20.46
N PRO A 4 -20.52 4.94 -19.58
CA PRO A 4 -19.91 6.25 -19.75
C PRO A 4 -18.85 6.24 -20.85
N ASN A 5 -18.50 7.43 -21.36
CA ASN A 5 -17.37 7.55 -22.28
C ASN A 5 -16.06 7.08 -21.57
N PRO A 6 -15.31 6.12 -22.14
CA PRO A 6 -14.09 5.60 -21.53
C PRO A 6 -12.99 6.66 -21.33
N LYS A 7 -13.00 7.76 -22.11
CA LYS A 7 -12.10 8.90 -21.90
C LYS A 7 -12.38 9.67 -20.60
N ASN A 8 -13.60 9.58 -20.07
CA ASN A 8 -14.01 10.34 -18.90
C ASN A 8 -13.80 9.54 -17.61
N ARG A 9 -14.29 8.29 -17.58
CA ARG A 9 -14.16 7.38 -16.44
C ARG A 9 -14.57 5.96 -16.80
N LYS A 10 -14.23 5.03 -15.91
CA LYS A 10 -14.78 3.67 -15.87
C LYS A 10 -16.27 3.68 -15.49
N PRO A 11 -17.06 2.67 -15.89
CA PRO A 11 -18.46 2.55 -15.48
C PRO A 11 -18.59 2.29 -13.98
N THR A 12 -19.73 2.67 -13.40
CA THR A 12 -20.17 2.12 -12.11
C THR A 12 -20.72 0.70 -12.29
N ALA A 13 -20.92 -0.03 -11.19
CA ALA A 13 -21.48 -1.37 -11.27
C ALA A 13 -22.92 -1.33 -11.79
N SER A 14 -23.74 -0.37 -11.35
CA SER A 14 -25.11 -0.16 -11.82
C SER A 14 -25.16 0.15 -13.31
N GLU A 15 -24.25 0.98 -13.84
CA GLU A 15 -24.18 1.28 -15.27
C GLU A 15 -23.85 0.02 -16.11
N VAL A 16 -23.00 -0.86 -15.58
CA VAL A 16 -22.73 -2.17 -16.22
C VAL A 16 -23.95 -3.06 -16.16
N VAL A 17 -24.67 -3.10 -15.03
CA VAL A 17 -25.89 -3.89 -14.87
C VAL A 17 -26.98 -3.41 -15.82
N GLU A 18 -27.22 -2.10 -15.91
CA GLU A 18 -28.19 -1.50 -16.83
C GLU A 18 -27.84 -1.81 -18.28
N TRP A 19 -26.57 -1.70 -18.65
CA TRP A 19 -26.09 -2.07 -19.97
C TRP A 19 -26.32 -3.55 -20.28
N ALA A 20 -25.96 -4.44 -19.35
CA ALA A 20 -26.14 -5.88 -19.51
C ALA A 20 -27.62 -6.25 -19.67
N LEU A 21 -28.51 -5.66 -18.86
CA LEU A 21 -29.96 -5.84 -19.00
C LEU A 21 -30.50 -5.30 -20.33
N TYR A 22 -29.98 -4.16 -20.79
CA TYR A 22 -30.37 -3.55 -22.06
C TYR A 22 -30.00 -4.45 -23.25
N ILE A 23 -28.77 -4.98 -23.30
CA ILE A 23 -28.36 -5.87 -24.40
C ILE A 23 -29.14 -7.19 -24.37
N ALA A 24 -29.47 -7.72 -23.18
CA ALA A 24 -30.26 -8.94 -23.04
C ALA A 24 -31.73 -8.75 -23.45
N LYS A 25 -32.32 -7.59 -23.13
CA LYS A 25 -33.69 -7.22 -23.52
C LYS A 25 -33.82 -7.08 -25.04
N ASN A 26 -32.83 -6.46 -25.67
CA ASN A 26 -32.86 -6.17 -27.12
C ASN A 26 -32.15 -7.23 -27.97
N LYS A 27 -31.68 -8.34 -27.36
CA LYS A 27 -30.97 -9.43 -28.06
C LYS A 27 -29.76 -8.96 -28.86
N ILE A 28 -29.03 -7.98 -28.31
CA ILE A 28 -27.81 -7.45 -28.92
C ILE A 28 -26.65 -8.37 -28.53
N ALA A 29 -26.22 -9.18 -29.49
CA ALA A 29 -25.04 -10.02 -29.36
C ALA A 29 -23.77 -9.16 -29.35
N ILE A 30 -22.89 -9.40 -28.37
CA ILE A 30 -21.58 -8.75 -28.26
C ILE A 30 -20.54 -9.70 -28.81
N ASP A 31 -19.93 -9.33 -29.93
CA ASP A 31 -18.82 -10.08 -30.52
C ASP A 31 -17.58 -9.17 -30.56
N VAL A 32 -16.56 -9.54 -29.80
CA VAL A 32 -15.36 -8.72 -29.67
C VAL A 32 -14.36 -9.14 -30.78
N PRO A 33 -13.87 -8.21 -31.62
CA PRO A 33 -13.05 -8.57 -32.78
C PRO A 33 -11.83 -9.42 -32.41
N GLY A 34 -11.70 -10.61 -33.01
CA GLY A 34 -10.62 -11.57 -32.71
C GLY A 34 -10.98 -12.66 -31.69
N SER A 35 -12.24 -12.76 -31.27
CA SER A 35 -12.80 -13.86 -30.46
C SER A 35 -12.77 -15.22 -31.20
N GLY A 36 -12.92 -15.20 -32.53
CA GLY A 36 -12.77 -16.36 -33.43
C GLY A 36 -13.95 -17.33 -33.46
N MET A 37 -14.97 -17.17 -32.62
CA MET A 37 -16.11 -18.10 -32.49
C MET A 37 -17.48 -17.39 -32.38
N GLY A 38 -17.57 -16.15 -32.87
CA GLY A 38 -18.76 -15.31 -32.78
C GLY A 38 -19.07 -14.86 -31.35
N ALA A 39 -20.33 -14.51 -31.07
CA ALA A 39 -20.74 -13.89 -29.80
C ALA A 39 -20.83 -14.90 -28.64
N GLN A 40 -19.72 -15.14 -27.95
CA GLN A 40 -19.56 -16.09 -26.84
C GLN A 40 -19.72 -15.43 -25.46
N CYS A 41 -19.81 -16.22 -24.39
CA CYS A 41 -19.92 -15.71 -23.03
C CYS A 41 -18.73 -14.84 -22.61
N TRP A 42 -17.54 -15.19 -23.11
CA TRP A 42 -16.27 -14.49 -22.88
C TRP A 42 -16.25 -13.06 -23.45
N ASP A 43 -17.02 -12.77 -24.50
CA ASP A 43 -17.06 -11.46 -25.13
C ASP A 43 -17.67 -10.38 -24.23
N LEU A 44 -18.64 -10.74 -23.39
CA LEU A 44 -19.34 -9.79 -22.51
C LEU A 44 -18.37 -9.06 -21.56
N PRO A 45 -17.56 -9.75 -20.72
CA PRO A 45 -16.57 -9.06 -19.91
C PRO A 45 -15.43 -8.45 -20.73
N ASN A 46 -14.96 -9.10 -21.81
CA ASN A 46 -13.84 -8.56 -22.59
C ASN A 46 -14.19 -7.30 -23.37
N TYR A 47 -15.44 -7.11 -23.76
CA TYR A 47 -15.92 -5.84 -24.29
C TYR A 47 -15.72 -4.71 -23.28
N LEU A 48 -16.03 -4.95 -22.00
CA LEU A 48 -15.80 -3.98 -20.93
C LEU A 48 -14.30 -3.77 -20.65
N LEU A 49 -13.52 -4.85 -20.62
CA LEU A 49 -12.07 -4.79 -20.39
C LEU A 49 -11.34 -3.99 -21.48
N ASP A 50 -11.66 -4.27 -22.74
CA ASP A 50 -11.07 -3.61 -23.89
C ASP A 50 -11.41 -2.12 -23.86
N LYS A 51 -12.69 -1.82 -23.65
CA LYS A 51 -13.21 -0.45 -23.67
C LYS A 51 -12.71 0.44 -22.52
N TYR A 52 -12.59 -0.09 -21.30
CA TYR A 52 -12.34 0.73 -20.10
C TYR A 52 -11.01 0.46 -19.40
N TRP A 53 -10.34 -0.65 -19.70
CA TRP A 53 -9.05 -1.00 -19.12
C TRP A 53 -7.97 -1.28 -20.16
N GLY A 54 -8.30 -1.27 -21.46
CA GLY A 54 -7.36 -1.37 -22.58
C GLY A 54 -6.66 -2.72 -22.66
N PHE A 55 -7.36 -3.81 -22.31
CA PHE A 55 -6.85 -5.17 -22.46
C PHE A 55 -7.98 -6.18 -22.54
N ARG A 56 -7.62 -7.43 -22.86
CA ARG A 56 -8.50 -8.59 -22.76
C ARG A 56 -7.82 -9.69 -21.96
N THR A 57 -8.62 -10.51 -21.31
CA THR A 57 -8.14 -11.76 -20.71
C THR A 57 -7.72 -12.73 -21.82
N TRP A 58 -6.85 -13.69 -21.52
CA TRP A 58 -6.44 -14.74 -22.45
C TRP A 58 -7.02 -16.08 -21.97
N GLY A 59 -7.28 -16.99 -22.91
CA GLY A 59 -7.93 -18.28 -22.65
C GLY A 59 -9.45 -18.22 -22.74
N ASN A 60 -10.12 -19.25 -22.23
CA ASN A 60 -11.58 -19.35 -22.27
C ASN A 60 -12.24 -18.59 -21.09
N ALA A 61 -13.55 -18.76 -20.91
CA ALA A 61 -14.30 -18.07 -19.86
C ALA A 61 -13.83 -18.45 -18.45
N ASP A 62 -13.44 -19.69 -18.23
CA ASP A 62 -12.84 -20.17 -16.97
C ASP A 62 -11.58 -19.38 -16.58
N ALA A 63 -10.77 -18.97 -17.55
CA ALA A 63 -9.53 -18.23 -17.34
C ALA A 63 -9.78 -16.84 -16.75
N MET A 64 -11.01 -16.31 -16.79
CA MET A 64 -11.36 -15.08 -16.07
C MET A 64 -11.28 -15.23 -14.55
N ALA A 65 -11.32 -16.46 -14.02
CA ALA A 65 -11.04 -16.68 -12.61
C ALA A 65 -9.53 -16.60 -12.27
N GLN A 66 -8.64 -16.51 -13.27
CA GLN A 66 -7.21 -16.47 -13.04
C GLN A 66 -6.73 -15.04 -12.79
N LYS A 67 -6.15 -14.79 -11.61
CA LYS A 67 -5.65 -13.45 -11.24
C LYS A 67 -4.56 -12.94 -12.19
N SER A 68 -3.81 -13.85 -12.82
CA SER A 68 -2.79 -13.55 -13.85
C SER A 68 -3.34 -12.78 -15.05
N ASN A 69 -4.62 -12.95 -15.40
CA ASN A 69 -5.26 -12.19 -16.47
C ASN A 69 -5.44 -10.69 -16.14
N TYR A 70 -5.30 -10.30 -14.86
CA TYR A 70 -5.54 -8.94 -14.38
C TYR A 70 -4.29 -8.29 -13.77
N ARG A 71 -3.09 -8.70 -14.21
CA ARG A 71 -1.80 -8.18 -13.69
C ARG A 71 -1.74 -6.66 -13.72
N GLY A 72 -1.35 -6.06 -12.60
CA GLY A 72 -1.28 -4.61 -12.43
C GLY A 72 -2.65 -3.91 -12.32
N ARG A 73 -3.74 -4.65 -12.09
CA ARG A 73 -5.10 -4.11 -12.01
C ARG A 73 -5.85 -4.68 -10.79
N ASP A 74 -6.65 -3.81 -10.17
CA ASP A 74 -7.35 -4.07 -8.89
C ASP A 74 -8.63 -4.93 -9.03
N PHE A 75 -8.67 -5.89 -9.95
CA PHE A 75 -9.77 -6.86 -10.04
C PHE A 75 -9.70 -7.83 -8.87
N LYS A 76 -10.82 -8.11 -8.20
CA LYS A 76 -10.86 -9.12 -7.14
C LYS A 76 -11.36 -10.43 -7.71
N ILE A 77 -10.62 -11.51 -7.49
CA ILE A 77 -11.10 -12.87 -7.76
C ILE A 77 -11.59 -13.42 -6.43
N ILE A 78 -12.87 -13.77 -6.37
CA ILE A 78 -13.55 -14.15 -5.15
C ILE A 78 -14.01 -15.59 -5.31
N ARG A 79 -13.56 -16.49 -4.43
CA ARG A 79 -14.02 -17.88 -4.43
C ARG A 79 -15.45 -17.94 -3.89
N ASN A 80 -16.31 -18.70 -4.56
CA ASN A 80 -17.64 -18.99 -4.06
C ASN A 80 -17.57 -19.82 -2.77
N THR A 81 -18.29 -19.42 -1.73
CA THR A 81 -18.38 -20.12 -0.44
C THR A 81 -19.85 -20.17 0.00
N LYS A 82 -20.19 -21.03 0.96
CA LYS A 82 -21.58 -21.25 1.40
C LYS A 82 -22.32 -19.97 1.82
N ASP A 83 -21.62 -18.98 2.36
CA ASP A 83 -22.21 -17.71 2.82
C ASP A 83 -21.99 -16.54 1.86
N PHE A 84 -21.36 -16.78 0.70
CA PHE A 84 -21.08 -15.73 -0.25
C PHE A 84 -22.33 -15.30 -1.02
N VAL A 85 -22.53 -13.98 -1.14
CA VAL A 85 -23.57 -13.39 -2.00
C VAL A 85 -22.88 -12.40 -2.96
N PRO A 86 -22.98 -12.59 -4.29
CA PRO A 86 -22.36 -11.71 -5.26
C PRO A 86 -23.06 -10.36 -5.30
N GLN A 87 -22.34 -9.34 -5.73
CA GLN A 87 -22.89 -8.00 -5.93
C GLN A 87 -23.27 -7.81 -7.40
N PRO A 88 -24.36 -7.08 -7.72
CA PRO A 88 -24.62 -6.66 -9.09
C PRO A 88 -23.38 -5.95 -9.68
N GLY A 89 -23.00 -6.34 -10.89
CA GLY A 89 -21.77 -5.94 -11.57
C GLY A 89 -20.60 -6.95 -11.44
N ASP A 90 -20.63 -7.86 -10.46
CA ASP A 90 -19.67 -8.97 -10.44
C ASP A 90 -19.83 -9.87 -11.68
N TRP A 91 -18.80 -10.65 -12.01
CA TRP A 91 -18.88 -11.66 -13.06
C TRP A 91 -18.87 -13.05 -12.45
N GLY A 92 -19.95 -13.82 -12.62
CA GLY A 92 -19.98 -15.21 -12.19
C GLY A 92 -19.17 -16.07 -13.16
N VAL A 93 -18.20 -16.82 -12.65
CA VAL A 93 -17.29 -17.64 -13.45
C VAL A 93 -17.42 -19.12 -13.05
N TRP A 94 -17.93 -19.90 -13.99
CA TRP A 94 -17.92 -21.37 -13.93
C TRP A 94 -16.62 -21.85 -14.53
N THR A 95 -15.87 -22.63 -13.75
CA THR A 95 -14.55 -23.15 -14.17
C THR A 95 -14.59 -24.66 -14.45
N GLY A 96 -15.78 -25.25 -14.43
CA GLY A 96 -15.98 -26.64 -14.84
C GLY A 96 -16.22 -26.80 -16.33
N GLY A 97 -15.91 -27.98 -16.87
CA GLY A 97 -16.01 -28.27 -18.30
C GLY A 97 -14.80 -27.78 -19.10
N TRP A 98 -14.84 -27.90 -20.43
CA TRP A 98 -13.71 -27.54 -21.30
C TRP A 98 -13.36 -26.04 -21.25
N ALA A 99 -14.37 -25.17 -21.42
CA ALA A 99 -14.16 -23.73 -21.61
C ALA A 99 -14.66 -22.87 -20.43
N GLY A 100 -15.37 -23.48 -19.48
CA GLY A 100 -16.12 -22.76 -18.46
C GLY A 100 -17.25 -21.90 -19.03
N HIS A 101 -17.76 -21.01 -18.20
CA HIS A 101 -18.75 -20.00 -18.58
C HIS A 101 -18.57 -18.73 -17.74
N VAL A 102 -18.93 -17.58 -18.28
CA VAL A 102 -18.91 -16.32 -17.54
C VAL A 102 -20.14 -15.48 -17.84
N ASN A 103 -20.66 -14.81 -16.81
CA ASN A 103 -21.78 -13.90 -16.95
C ASN A 103 -21.53 -12.56 -16.27
N ILE A 104 -22.46 -11.61 -16.44
CA ILE A 104 -22.50 -10.38 -15.64
C ILE A 104 -23.67 -10.50 -14.66
N VAL A 105 -23.38 -10.44 -13.36
CA VAL A 105 -24.38 -10.49 -12.29
C VAL A 105 -25.21 -9.20 -12.34
N VAL A 106 -26.53 -9.33 -12.45
CA VAL A 106 -27.46 -8.19 -12.54
C VAL A 106 -28.45 -8.11 -11.37
N GLY A 107 -28.53 -9.18 -10.57
CA GLY A 107 -29.38 -9.24 -9.40
C GLY A 107 -30.89 -9.38 -9.71
N PRO A 108 -31.72 -9.62 -8.68
CA PRO A 108 -31.37 -9.72 -7.26
C PRO A 108 -30.45 -10.91 -6.92
N CYS A 109 -29.69 -10.79 -5.83
CA CYS A 109 -28.74 -11.80 -5.34
C CYS A 109 -29.09 -12.21 -3.91
N THR A 110 -29.20 -13.50 -3.64
CA THR A 110 -29.45 -14.09 -2.31
C THR A 110 -28.40 -15.17 -2.03
N LYS A 111 -28.49 -15.82 -0.86
CA LYS A 111 -27.67 -16.99 -0.54
C LYS A 111 -27.99 -18.24 -1.37
N ASP A 112 -29.13 -18.22 -2.07
CA ASP A 112 -29.62 -19.39 -2.83
C ASP A 112 -29.53 -19.18 -4.34
N TYR A 113 -29.74 -17.95 -4.82
CA TYR A 113 -29.74 -17.64 -6.25
C TYR A 113 -29.30 -16.21 -6.56
N TRP A 114 -28.93 -15.97 -7.81
CA TRP A 114 -28.82 -14.62 -8.37
C TRP A 114 -29.32 -14.60 -9.81
N TYR A 115 -29.50 -13.41 -10.38
CA TYR A 115 -29.69 -13.27 -11.82
C TYR A 115 -28.42 -12.79 -12.49
N GLY A 116 -28.09 -13.43 -13.61
CA GLY A 116 -27.02 -13.06 -14.52
C GLY A 116 -27.56 -12.66 -15.89
N VAL A 117 -26.75 -11.93 -16.64
CA VAL A 117 -26.89 -11.80 -18.09
C VAL A 117 -25.84 -12.67 -18.75
N ASP A 118 -26.33 -13.62 -19.51
CA ASP A 118 -25.58 -14.76 -20.02
C ASP A 118 -25.68 -14.79 -21.54
N GLN A 119 -24.55 -14.63 -22.21
CA GLN A 119 -24.43 -14.81 -23.65
C GLN A 119 -24.00 -16.24 -23.95
N ASN A 120 -24.54 -16.85 -25.00
CA ASN A 120 -24.30 -18.25 -25.36
C ASN A 120 -24.59 -19.28 -24.24
N TRP A 121 -25.65 -19.07 -23.44
CA TRP A 121 -26.13 -20.03 -22.43
C TRP A 121 -27.42 -20.75 -22.83
N TYR A 122 -28.52 -19.99 -22.97
CA TYR A 122 -29.88 -20.53 -23.13
C TYR A 122 -30.16 -21.06 -24.55
N THR A 123 -29.71 -20.33 -25.58
CA THR A 123 -29.82 -20.71 -27.00
C THR A 123 -28.43 -21.01 -27.58
N ASN A 124 -27.61 -21.72 -26.81
CA ASN A 124 -26.20 -21.87 -27.13
C ASN A 124 -25.97 -22.55 -28.48
N ASN A 125 -24.92 -22.11 -29.19
CA ASN A 125 -24.44 -22.76 -30.40
C ASN A 125 -22.95 -22.43 -30.62
N ALA A 126 -22.33 -23.12 -31.58
CA ALA A 126 -20.90 -23.00 -31.86
C ALA A 126 -20.45 -21.61 -32.34
N THR A 127 -21.36 -20.82 -32.92
CA THR A 127 -21.11 -19.46 -33.43
C THR A 127 -21.57 -18.36 -32.47
N GLY A 128 -22.00 -18.72 -31.26
CA GLY A 128 -22.48 -17.79 -30.26
C GLY A 128 -23.97 -17.51 -30.34
N SER A 129 -24.54 -16.97 -29.26
CA SER A 129 -25.97 -16.64 -29.19
C SER A 129 -26.24 -15.37 -28.40
N PRO A 130 -27.35 -14.64 -28.65
CA PRO A 130 -27.64 -13.40 -27.95
C PRO A 130 -27.72 -13.56 -26.42
N PRO A 131 -27.50 -12.49 -25.64
CA PRO A 131 -27.59 -12.55 -24.19
C PRO A 131 -29.04 -12.68 -23.68
N TYR A 132 -29.20 -13.44 -22.60
CA TYR A 132 -30.46 -13.60 -21.86
C TYR A 132 -30.25 -13.32 -20.38
N LYS A 133 -31.29 -12.79 -19.72
CA LYS A 133 -31.31 -12.69 -18.26
C LYS A 133 -31.71 -14.06 -17.69
N ILE A 134 -30.81 -14.73 -16.99
CA ILE A 134 -31.01 -16.09 -16.46
C ILE A 134 -30.93 -16.07 -14.94
N LYS A 135 -31.76 -16.89 -14.28
CA LYS A 135 -31.69 -17.14 -12.84
C LYS A 135 -30.74 -18.31 -12.61
N HIS A 136 -29.72 -18.10 -11.77
CA HIS A 136 -28.75 -19.11 -11.40
C HIS A 136 -28.81 -19.46 -9.92
N SER A 137 -28.59 -20.73 -9.61
CA SER A 137 -28.22 -21.21 -8.27
C SER A 137 -26.70 -21.38 -8.15
N TYR A 138 -26.17 -21.48 -6.94
CA TYR A 138 -24.73 -21.69 -6.72
C TYR A 138 -24.22 -23.06 -7.19
N HIS A 139 -25.12 -23.95 -7.60
CA HIS A 139 -24.84 -25.34 -7.94
C HIS A 139 -25.17 -25.69 -9.39
N ASP A 140 -25.75 -24.77 -10.17
CA ASP A 140 -26.10 -25.03 -11.56
C ASP A 140 -24.93 -24.77 -12.53
N GLY A 141 -25.04 -25.34 -13.74
CA GLY A 141 -24.05 -25.14 -14.79
C GLY A 141 -22.84 -26.07 -14.76
N PRO A 142 -21.85 -25.80 -15.64
CA PRO A 142 -20.68 -26.65 -15.83
C PRO A 142 -19.88 -26.88 -14.53
N GLY A 143 -19.52 -28.14 -14.27
CA GLY A 143 -18.75 -28.54 -13.06
C GLY A 143 -19.49 -28.40 -11.73
N GLY A 144 -20.83 -28.42 -11.77
CA GLY A 144 -21.67 -28.44 -10.56
C GLY A 144 -21.62 -27.11 -9.80
N GLY A 145 -21.81 -25.99 -10.50
CA GLY A 145 -21.93 -24.68 -9.88
C GLY A 145 -20.81 -23.70 -10.18
N VAL A 146 -21.14 -22.42 -10.04
CA VAL A 146 -20.19 -21.31 -10.11
C VAL A 146 -19.10 -21.49 -9.05
N LYS A 147 -17.83 -21.31 -9.41
CA LYS A 147 -16.70 -21.49 -8.49
C LYS A 147 -16.07 -20.17 -8.07
N TYR A 148 -16.15 -19.15 -8.92
CA TYR A 148 -15.55 -17.85 -8.67
C TYR A 148 -16.44 -16.71 -9.12
N PHE A 149 -16.22 -15.55 -8.51
CA PHE A 149 -16.76 -14.27 -8.94
C PHE A 149 -15.62 -13.30 -9.16
N VAL A 150 -15.64 -12.56 -10.25
CA VAL A 150 -14.69 -11.48 -10.53
C VAL A 150 -15.37 -10.16 -10.23
N ARG A 151 -14.76 -9.33 -9.38
CA ARG A 151 -15.21 -7.96 -9.13
C ARG A 151 -14.29 -6.97 -9.81
N PRO A 152 -14.71 -6.33 -10.91
CA PRO A 152 -13.95 -5.25 -11.53
C PRO A 152 -13.84 -4.03 -10.60
N PRO A 153 -12.75 -3.25 -10.72
CA PRO A 153 -12.58 -2.01 -9.98
C PRO A 153 -13.39 -0.89 -10.66
N TYR A 154 -14.71 -0.98 -10.55
CA TYR A 154 -15.66 -0.01 -11.07
C TYR A 154 -15.50 1.36 -10.44
N HIS A 155 -16.01 2.37 -11.15
CA HIS A 155 -16.20 3.69 -10.56
C HIS A 155 -17.27 3.61 -9.45
N PRO A 156 -17.12 4.33 -8.33
CA PRO A 156 -18.13 4.30 -7.26
C PRO A 156 -19.51 4.75 -7.75
N GLU A 157 -20.58 4.12 -7.23
CA GLU A 157 -21.96 4.54 -7.51
C GLU A 157 -22.19 5.99 -7.09
N LYS A 158 -23.06 6.69 -7.83
CA LYS A 158 -23.64 7.95 -7.35
C LYS A 158 -24.64 7.58 -6.25
N SER A 159 -24.42 8.05 -5.03
CA SER A 159 -25.38 7.84 -3.95
C SER A 159 -26.67 8.61 -4.23
N THR A 160 -27.72 7.93 -4.68
CA THR A 160 -29.10 8.37 -4.49
C THR A 160 -29.54 7.91 -3.10
N PRO A 161 -30.20 8.76 -2.29
CA PRO A 161 -30.76 8.35 -1.02
C PRO A 161 -31.84 7.28 -1.26
N ALA A 162 -31.83 6.20 -0.48
CA ALA A 162 -32.93 5.24 -0.47
C ALA A 162 -34.22 5.92 0.05
N PRO A 163 -35.42 5.49 -0.39
CA PRO A 163 -36.68 6.05 0.08
C PRO A 163 -36.82 5.85 1.60
N LYS A 164 -37.27 6.90 2.29
CA LYS A 164 -37.69 6.85 3.69
C LYS A 164 -38.73 5.74 3.89
N PRO A 165 -38.60 4.87 4.90
CA PRO A 165 -39.76 4.22 5.51
C PRO A 165 -40.68 5.30 6.10
N GLU A 166 -41.99 5.10 5.98
CA GLU A 166 -43.03 6.02 6.44
C GLU A 166 -42.84 6.40 7.91
N ASP A 167 -42.96 7.70 8.18
CA ASP A 167 -42.96 8.30 9.52
C ASP A 167 -44.28 7.91 10.22
N ASP A 168 -44.20 7.06 11.24
CA ASP A 168 -45.20 7.06 12.31
C ASP A 168 -44.87 8.21 13.27
N SER A 169 -45.85 9.09 13.42
CA SER A 169 -45.88 10.24 14.31
C SER A 169 -45.77 9.84 15.78
N ASP A 170 -44.90 10.49 16.55
CA ASP A 170 -45.35 11.33 17.69
C ASP A 170 -44.19 12.06 18.39
N ASP A 171 -44.38 13.38 18.44
CA ASP A 171 -44.21 14.30 19.56
C ASP A 171 -42.95 14.34 20.46
N ASN A 172 -42.45 15.58 20.50
CA ASN A 172 -42.05 16.38 21.67
C ASN A 172 -40.60 16.44 22.19
N GLU A 173 -40.17 17.70 22.21
CA GLU A 173 -39.31 18.41 23.14
C GLU A 173 -37.78 18.22 23.19
N LYS A 174 -37.16 19.41 23.18
CA LYS A 174 -35.74 19.69 23.33
C LYS A 174 -35.16 19.06 24.60
N ASN A 175 -34.09 18.27 24.46
CA ASN A 175 -33.01 18.23 25.45
C ASN A 175 -31.69 17.72 24.85
N ASN A 176 -30.69 18.60 24.75
CA ASN A 176 -29.30 18.23 24.45
C ASN A 176 -28.68 17.54 25.67
N LYS A 177 -28.71 16.20 25.72
CA LYS A 177 -27.91 15.41 26.67
C LYS A 177 -26.99 14.43 25.95
N LYS A 178 -25.70 14.48 26.28
CA LYS A 178 -24.68 13.49 25.90
C LYS A 178 -25.04 12.13 26.48
N VAL A 179 -25.19 11.12 25.63
CA VAL A 179 -25.49 9.75 26.07
C VAL A 179 -24.20 8.92 26.13
N PRO A 180 -23.94 8.18 27.22
CA PRO A 180 -22.81 7.25 27.28
C PRO A 180 -23.09 5.98 26.50
N ILE A 181 -22.19 5.64 25.58
CA ILE A 181 -22.23 4.40 24.80
C ILE A 181 -21.03 3.54 25.19
N TRP A 182 -21.25 2.28 25.56
CA TRP A 182 -20.19 1.33 25.83
C TRP A 182 -19.66 0.75 24.53
N LYS A 183 -18.34 0.80 24.33
CA LYS A 183 -17.68 0.23 23.17
C LYS A 183 -16.70 -0.84 23.61
N ASP A 184 -16.86 -2.03 23.03
CA ASP A 184 -15.89 -3.11 23.19
C ASP A 184 -14.63 -2.77 22.40
N VAL A 185 -13.49 -2.77 23.09
CA VAL A 185 -12.16 -2.53 22.54
C VAL A 185 -11.36 -3.82 22.66
N THR A 186 -11.10 -4.42 21.50
CA THR A 186 -10.19 -5.55 21.37
C THR A 186 -8.77 -5.01 21.21
N THR A 187 -7.91 -5.24 22.21
CA THR A 187 -6.48 -4.96 22.14
C THR A 187 -5.75 -6.26 21.82
N ILE A 188 -5.16 -6.32 20.62
CA ILE A 188 -4.35 -7.44 20.15
C ILE A 188 -2.88 -7.06 20.39
N LYS A 189 -2.18 -7.80 21.25
CA LYS A 189 -0.70 -7.75 21.32
C LYS A 189 -0.17 -8.73 20.28
N TYR A 190 0.54 -8.24 19.27
CA TYR A 190 1.18 -9.07 18.25
C TYR A 190 2.63 -9.39 18.65
N THR A 191 2.96 -10.68 18.70
CA THR A 191 4.27 -11.21 18.28
C THR A 191 4.05 -11.89 16.93
N ILE A 192 4.77 -11.39 15.93
CA ILE A 192 4.95 -11.80 14.51
C ILE A 192 4.02 -12.89 13.92
N SER A 193 3.42 -12.52 12.77
CA SER A 193 2.80 -13.35 11.73
C SER A 193 1.51 -14.11 12.07
N SER A 194 0.41 -13.67 11.45
CA SER A 194 -0.83 -14.43 11.30
C SER A 194 -1.08 -14.75 9.81
N GLN A 195 -0.12 -15.38 9.15
CA GLN A 195 -0.37 -16.05 7.87
C GLN A 195 -0.28 -17.56 8.11
N GLU A 196 -1.29 -18.29 7.65
CA GLU A 196 -1.20 -19.74 7.50
C GLU A 196 0.01 -20.06 6.63
N VAL A 197 0.77 -21.09 7.02
CA VAL A 197 1.98 -21.55 6.32
C VAL A 197 1.56 -22.18 4.99
N ASN A 198 1.37 -21.34 3.96
CA ASN A 198 1.26 -21.78 2.58
C ASN A 198 2.67 -21.81 1.97
N TYR A 199 2.94 -22.85 1.16
CA TYR A 199 4.17 -22.97 0.38
C TYR A 199 4.45 -21.69 -0.45
N PRO A 200 5.72 -21.30 -0.65
CA PRO A 200 6.09 -20.12 -1.40
C PRO A 200 5.61 -20.20 -2.86
N GLU A 201 5.28 -19.04 -3.45
CA GLU A 201 4.78 -18.94 -4.82
C GLU A 201 5.92 -19.15 -5.84
N TYR A 202 5.72 -20.06 -6.81
CA TYR A 202 6.70 -20.31 -7.87
C TYR A 202 6.57 -19.31 -9.03
N ILE A 203 7.69 -18.66 -9.35
CA ILE A 203 7.90 -17.81 -10.51
C ILE A 203 8.72 -18.59 -11.55
N TYR A 204 8.03 -19.29 -12.46
CA TYR A 204 8.67 -19.96 -13.60
C TYR A 204 8.95 -18.97 -14.74
N HIS A 205 10.06 -18.25 -14.62
CA HIS A 205 10.50 -17.30 -15.65
C HIS A 205 11.97 -17.46 -15.93
N PHE A 206 12.26 -18.33 -16.90
CA PHE A 206 13.60 -18.60 -17.39
C PHE A 206 14.07 -17.44 -18.26
N ILE A 207 15.17 -16.82 -17.88
CA ILE A 207 15.78 -15.68 -18.58
C ILE A 207 17.20 -15.98 -19.04
N VAL A 208 17.76 -17.11 -18.62
CA VAL A 208 19.10 -17.55 -19.00
C VAL A 208 18.99 -18.87 -19.75
N GLU A 209 19.59 -18.89 -20.94
CA GLU A 209 19.92 -20.09 -21.68
C GLU A 209 21.42 -20.38 -21.50
N GLY A 210 21.81 -21.65 -21.58
CA GLY A 210 23.18 -22.06 -21.35
C GLY A 210 23.48 -23.41 -21.97
N ASN A 211 24.67 -23.94 -21.72
CA ASN A 211 25.05 -25.27 -22.17
C ASN A 211 24.14 -26.30 -21.51
N ARG A 212 23.59 -27.20 -22.33
CA ARG A 212 22.77 -28.30 -21.83
C ARG A 212 23.68 -29.35 -21.23
N ARG A 213 23.35 -29.80 -20.02
CA ARG A 213 24.07 -30.86 -19.33
C ARG A 213 23.99 -32.16 -20.14
N LEU A 214 25.12 -32.84 -20.31
CA LEU A 214 25.21 -34.17 -20.94
C LEU A 214 25.02 -35.30 -19.92
N GLU A 215 25.43 -35.07 -18.68
CA GLU A 215 25.32 -36.01 -17.57
C GLU A 215 24.38 -35.48 -16.49
N LYS A 216 23.92 -36.36 -15.61
CA LYS A 216 23.11 -35.95 -14.45
C LYS A 216 23.94 -35.11 -13.48
N PRO A 217 23.36 -34.12 -12.78
CA PRO A 217 24.08 -33.35 -11.76
C PRO A 217 24.63 -34.28 -10.66
N LYS A 218 25.81 -33.96 -10.14
CA LYS A 218 26.41 -34.67 -8.99
C LYS A 218 25.65 -34.40 -7.69
N GLY A 219 25.01 -33.22 -7.57
CA GLY A 219 24.29 -32.83 -6.37
C GLY A 219 23.64 -31.45 -6.44
N ILE A 220 23.30 -30.92 -5.26
CA ILE A 220 22.78 -29.57 -5.07
C ILE A 220 23.86 -28.70 -4.43
N MET A 221 23.99 -27.46 -4.90
CA MET A 221 24.78 -26.44 -4.22
C MET A 221 23.89 -25.36 -3.61
N ILE A 222 24.05 -25.10 -2.31
CA ILE A 222 23.34 -24.04 -1.60
C ILE A 222 24.26 -22.83 -1.42
N ARG A 223 23.74 -21.64 -1.73
CA ARG A 223 24.42 -20.36 -1.53
C ARG A 223 23.55 -19.38 -0.74
N ASN A 224 24.15 -18.34 -0.19
CA ASN A 224 23.40 -17.15 0.21
C ASN A 224 23.43 -16.13 -0.94
N ALA A 225 22.27 -15.52 -1.23
CA ALA A 225 22.18 -14.52 -2.28
C ALA A 225 23.07 -13.31 -1.93
N GLN A 226 24.07 -13.05 -2.77
CA GLN A 226 25.08 -11.98 -2.52
C GLN A 226 24.47 -10.57 -2.48
N THR A 227 23.25 -10.40 -2.99
CA THR A 227 22.55 -9.12 -3.13
C THR A 227 21.71 -8.73 -1.92
N MET A 228 21.54 -9.61 -0.93
CA MET A 228 20.70 -9.36 0.26
C MET A 228 19.33 -8.79 -0.11
N SER A 229 18.72 -9.36 -1.16
CA SER A 229 17.41 -8.97 -1.68
C SER A 229 16.43 -10.14 -1.60
N SER A 230 15.14 -9.84 -1.39
CA SER A 230 14.08 -10.84 -1.53
C SER A 230 13.97 -11.36 -2.97
N VAL A 231 13.38 -12.53 -3.15
CA VAL A 231 13.14 -13.13 -4.48
C VAL A 231 12.29 -12.20 -5.34
N GLU A 232 11.28 -11.55 -4.75
CA GLU A 232 10.43 -10.58 -5.47
C GLU A 232 11.22 -9.35 -5.93
N SER A 233 12.13 -8.82 -5.10
CA SER A 233 13.00 -7.70 -5.46
C SER A 233 13.98 -8.07 -6.57
N LEU A 234 14.60 -9.26 -6.50
CA LEU A 234 15.49 -9.76 -7.54
C LEU A 234 14.74 -9.97 -8.86
N TYR A 235 13.58 -10.59 -8.78
CA TYR A 235 12.72 -10.78 -9.95
C TYR A 235 12.34 -9.43 -10.56
N ASN A 236 11.79 -8.49 -9.79
CA ASN A 236 11.32 -7.21 -10.32
C ASN A 236 12.45 -6.33 -10.88
N SER A 237 13.67 -6.47 -10.38
CA SER A 237 14.84 -5.70 -10.83
C SER A 237 15.60 -6.35 -12.01
N ARG A 238 15.26 -7.59 -12.41
CA ARG A 238 15.93 -8.37 -13.47
C ARG A 238 16.13 -7.67 -14.82
N LYS A 239 15.25 -6.71 -15.17
CA LYS A 239 15.35 -5.96 -16.44
C LYS A 239 16.30 -4.78 -16.37
N LYS A 240 16.71 -4.37 -15.16
CA LYS A 240 17.53 -3.19 -14.90
C LYS A 240 19.03 -3.50 -14.92
N TYR A 241 19.42 -4.72 -14.57
CA TYR A 241 20.81 -5.19 -14.58
C TYR A 241 21.01 -6.13 -15.79
N LYS A 242 21.78 -5.72 -16.80
CA LYS A 242 22.15 -6.59 -17.93
C LYS A 242 23.53 -7.23 -17.71
N GLN A 243 23.53 -8.57 -17.82
CA GLN A 243 24.51 -9.51 -18.39
C GLN A 243 25.80 -9.95 -17.66
N ASP A 244 26.31 -9.28 -16.63
CA ASP A 244 27.57 -9.74 -15.99
C ASP A 244 27.39 -10.56 -14.69
N VAL A 245 26.14 -10.86 -14.30
CA VAL A 245 25.84 -11.64 -13.09
C VAL A 245 25.41 -13.05 -13.47
N GLU A 246 26.10 -14.05 -12.94
CA GLU A 246 25.76 -15.45 -13.13
C GLU A 246 24.50 -15.82 -12.32
N TYR A 247 23.45 -16.25 -13.02
CA TYR A 247 22.18 -16.65 -12.40
C TYR A 247 22.20 -18.12 -11.93
N PRO A 248 21.71 -18.43 -10.71
CA PRO A 248 21.51 -19.79 -10.21
C PRO A 248 20.33 -20.47 -10.93
N HIS A 249 20.00 -21.70 -10.55
CA HIS A 249 18.75 -22.32 -11.01
C HIS A 249 17.55 -21.79 -10.24
N PHE A 250 17.71 -21.49 -8.95
CA PHE A 250 16.64 -21.02 -8.08
C PHE A 250 17.11 -19.92 -7.14
N TYR A 251 16.28 -18.89 -6.98
CA TYR A 251 16.29 -17.97 -5.84
C TYR A 251 15.11 -18.31 -4.93
N VAL A 252 15.33 -18.43 -3.63
CA VAL A 252 14.31 -18.92 -2.68
C VAL A 252 14.21 -18.05 -1.44
N ASP A 253 13.00 -17.63 -1.08
CA ASP A 253 12.63 -17.12 0.24
C ASP A 253 11.29 -17.71 0.69
N ARG A 254 10.84 -17.36 1.91
CA ARG A 254 9.59 -17.87 2.51
C ARG A 254 8.31 -17.47 1.76
N HIS A 255 8.39 -16.51 0.85
CA HIS A 255 7.22 -16.01 0.11
C HIS A 255 7.24 -16.46 -1.35
N ASN A 256 8.41 -16.57 -1.98
CA ASN A 256 8.55 -16.86 -3.41
C ASN A 256 9.74 -17.75 -3.74
N ILE A 257 9.63 -18.48 -4.85
CA ILE A 257 10.72 -19.21 -5.51
C ILE A 257 10.80 -18.72 -6.96
N TRP A 258 11.93 -18.16 -7.39
CA TRP A 258 12.15 -17.78 -8.78
C TRP A 258 13.15 -18.71 -9.46
N ALA A 259 12.77 -19.27 -10.61
CA ALA A 259 13.63 -20.11 -11.45
C ALA A 259 14.12 -19.34 -12.71
N PRO A 260 15.24 -18.60 -12.64
CA PRO A 260 15.79 -17.87 -13.79
C PRO A 260 16.50 -18.77 -14.81
N ARG A 261 16.98 -19.95 -14.41
CA ARG A 261 17.67 -20.94 -15.28
C ARG A 261 17.00 -22.30 -15.13
N ARG A 262 16.79 -23.00 -16.24
CA ARG A 262 16.28 -24.38 -16.20
C ARG A 262 17.37 -25.32 -15.68
N ALA A 263 17.02 -26.28 -14.82
CA ALA A 263 17.95 -27.29 -14.28
C ALA A 263 18.64 -28.18 -15.34
N VAL A 264 18.12 -28.21 -16.58
CA VAL A 264 18.77 -28.90 -17.71
C VAL A 264 19.99 -28.17 -18.26
N PHE A 265 20.18 -26.89 -17.89
CA PHE A 265 21.32 -26.09 -18.29
C PHE A 265 22.34 -25.99 -17.15
N GLU A 266 23.61 -25.85 -17.50
CA GLU A 266 24.72 -25.67 -16.57
C GLU A 266 24.72 -24.25 -15.99
N VAL A 267 25.20 -24.12 -14.75
CA VAL A 267 25.69 -22.85 -14.21
C VAL A 267 27.19 -22.82 -14.51
N PRO A 268 27.71 -21.85 -15.29
CA PRO A 268 29.10 -21.89 -15.79
C PRO A 268 30.19 -22.17 -14.75
N ASN A 269 30.11 -21.56 -13.57
CA ASN A 269 31.10 -21.77 -12.50
C ASN A 269 30.87 -23.05 -11.68
N GLU A 270 29.69 -23.66 -11.79
CA GLU A 270 29.29 -24.86 -11.05
C GLU A 270 28.51 -25.82 -11.96
N PRO A 271 29.14 -26.32 -13.03
CA PRO A 271 28.46 -27.08 -14.08
C PRO A 271 28.00 -28.45 -13.59
N ASP A 272 28.57 -28.98 -12.50
CA ASP A 272 28.22 -30.28 -11.94
C ASP A 272 26.99 -30.25 -11.00
N TYR A 273 26.56 -29.06 -10.55
CA TYR A 273 25.57 -28.93 -9.47
C TYR A 273 24.33 -28.13 -9.89
N ILE A 274 23.19 -28.44 -9.25
CA ILE A 274 22.03 -27.54 -9.26
C ILE A 274 22.21 -26.51 -8.14
N VAL A 275 22.50 -25.26 -8.54
CA VAL A 275 22.68 -24.12 -7.63
C VAL A 275 21.35 -23.50 -7.17
N ILE A 276 21.18 -23.33 -5.87
CA ILE A 276 20.06 -22.66 -5.19
C ILE A 276 20.60 -21.53 -4.30
N ASP A 277 20.10 -20.32 -4.49
CA ASP A 277 20.43 -19.15 -3.69
C ASP A 277 19.31 -18.89 -2.68
N VAL A 278 19.65 -18.96 -1.39
CA VAL A 278 18.78 -18.54 -0.30
C VAL A 278 18.79 -17.01 -0.24
N CYS A 279 17.65 -16.40 -0.53
CA CYS A 279 17.46 -14.95 -0.51
C CYS A 279 17.18 -14.45 0.90
N GLU A 280 17.58 -13.20 1.16
CA GLU A 280 17.41 -12.55 2.46
C GLU A 280 17.25 -11.03 2.29
N ASP A 281 16.63 -10.36 3.27
CA ASP A 281 16.76 -8.92 3.52
C ASP A 281 17.41 -8.75 4.90
N TYR A 282 18.28 -7.76 5.11
CA TYR A 282 18.98 -7.51 6.40
C TYR A 282 18.04 -7.37 7.62
N SER A 283 16.73 -7.22 7.39
CA SER A 283 15.70 -7.14 8.42
C SER A 283 15.09 -8.49 8.84
N ALA A 284 15.46 -9.59 8.18
CA ALA A 284 14.96 -10.92 8.51
C ALA A 284 15.46 -11.34 9.90
N SER A 285 14.52 -11.70 10.77
CA SER A 285 14.90 -12.35 12.04
C SER A 285 15.52 -13.72 11.77
N LYS A 286 16.32 -14.24 12.72
CA LYS A 286 16.88 -15.60 12.66
C LYS A 286 15.85 -16.64 12.21
N ASN A 287 14.64 -16.60 12.77
CA ASN A 287 13.59 -17.56 12.46
C ASN A 287 13.04 -17.40 11.03
N GLU A 288 12.96 -16.17 10.52
CA GLU A 288 12.54 -15.93 9.13
C GLU A 288 13.60 -16.37 8.12
N PHE A 289 14.87 -16.22 8.45
CA PHE A 289 15.96 -16.74 7.63
C PHE A 289 15.95 -18.28 7.59
N ILE A 290 15.80 -18.93 8.75
CA ILE A 290 15.65 -20.39 8.83
C ILE A 290 14.46 -20.88 7.98
N PHE A 291 13.39 -20.10 7.86
CA PHE A 291 12.28 -20.44 6.96
C PHE A 291 12.63 -20.36 5.49
N ASN A 292 13.39 -19.35 5.08
CA ASN A 292 13.91 -19.30 3.71
C ASN A 292 14.78 -20.55 3.41
N GLU A 293 15.61 -20.97 4.38
CA GLU A 293 16.44 -22.19 4.25
C GLU A 293 15.61 -23.48 4.22
N ILE A 294 14.55 -23.59 5.03
CA ILE A 294 13.61 -24.73 4.96
C ILE A 294 13.05 -24.86 3.54
N HIS A 295 12.56 -23.75 2.96
CA HIS A 295 12.00 -23.76 1.62
C HIS A 295 13.05 -24.03 0.55
N ALA A 296 14.28 -23.53 0.71
CA ALA A 296 15.38 -23.84 -0.19
C ALA A 296 15.75 -25.34 -0.16
N MET A 297 15.75 -25.95 1.03
CA MET A 297 15.99 -27.38 1.19
C MET A 297 14.85 -28.24 0.63
N VAL A 298 13.60 -27.77 0.68
CA VAL A 298 12.48 -28.43 -0.02
C VAL A 298 12.75 -28.46 -1.53
N VAL A 299 13.13 -27.32 -2.12
CA VAL A 299 13.48 -27.24 -3.55
C VAL A 299 14.66 -28.17 -3.88
N ALA A 300 15.67 -28.22 -3.00
CA ALA A 300 16.81 -29.11 -3.14
C ALA A 300 16.40 -30.59 -3.20
N VAL A 301 15.56 -31.04 -2.28
CA VAL A 301 15.08 -32.44 -2.24
C VAL A 301 14.19 -32.76 -3.45
N ASP A 302 13.32 -31.84 -3.87
CA ASP A 302 12.51 -32.02 -5.08
C ASP A 302 13.40 -32.19 -6.33
N MET A 303 14.48 -31.43 -6.44
CA MET A 303 15.44 -31.56 -7.53
C MET A 303 16.26 -32.84 -7.43
N MET A 304 16.72 -33.24 -6.24
CA MET A 304 17.41 -34.51 -6.04
C MET A 304 16.53 -35.70 -6.47
N ALA A 305 15.25 -35.70 -6.06
CA ALA A 305 14.30 -36.73 -6.46
C ALA A 305 14.09 -36.75 -7.98
N LYS A 306 13.95 -35.58 -8.62
CA LYS A 306 13.78 -35.45 -10.07
C LYS A 306 14.95 -36.01 -10.88
N TYR A 307 16.18 -35.90 -10.37
CA TYR A 307 17.40 -36.35 -11.06
C TYR A 307 17.95 -37.67 -10.50
N GLU A 308 17.17 -38.38 -9.68
CA GLU A 308 17.55 -39.67 -9.07
C GLU A 308 18.88 -39.58 -8.28
N ILE A 309 19.05 -38.48 -7.55
CA ILE A 309 20.20 -38.21 -6.68
C ILE A 309 19.80 -38.58 -5.24
N PRO A 310 20.54 -39.47 -4.55
CA PRO A 310 20.26 -39.80 -3.16
C PRO A 310 20.37 -38.58 -2.22
N LEU A 311 19.45 -38.46 -1.27
CA LEU A 311 19.55 -37.45 -0.21
C LEU A 311 20.65 -37.83 0.79
N SER A 312 21.87 -37.41 0.52
CA SER A 312 23.05 -37.62 1.37
C SER A 312 23.91 -36.36 1.43
N ILE A 313 24.81 -36.31 2.41
CA ILE A 313 25.76 -35.20 2.56
C ILE A 313 26.74 -35.13 1.39
N GLU A 314 27.09 -36.28 0.79
CA GLU A 314 27.98 -36.37 -0.37
C GLU A 314 27.42 -35.67 -1.61
N ASN A 315 26.09 -35.50 -1.68
CA ASN A 315 25.38 -34.86 -2.78
C ASN A 315 24.92 -33.43 -2.46
N LEU A 316 25.32 -32.88 -1.31
CA LEU A 316 25.01 -31.52 -0.88
C LEU A 316 26.31 -30.75 -0.67
N LYS A 317 26.49 -29.67 -1.43
CA LYS A 317 27.62 -28.75 -1.31
C LYS A 317 27.12 -27.38 -0.84
N VAL A 318 27.90 -26.69 -0.04
CA VAL A 318 27.69 -25.27 0.27
C VAL A 318 28.79 -24.41 -0.36
N ASP A 319 28.45 -23.17 -0.71
CA ASP A 319 29.39 -22.21 -1.29
C ASP A 319 30.35 -21.61 -0.24
N ASP A 320 31.60 -21.35 -0.62
CA ASP A 320 32.62 -20.80 0.28
C ASP A 320 32.26 -19.41 0.83
N SER A 321 31.30 -18.71 0.22
CA SER A 321 30.80 -17.38 0.65
C SER A 321 29.49 -17.43 1.45
N ILE A 322 29.05 -18.60 1.93
CA ILE A 322 27.76 -18.83 2.63
C ILE A 322 27.67 -18.25 4.08
N TRP A 323 28.03 -16.99 4.23
CA TRP A 323 28.30 -16.36 5.53
C TRP A 323 27.13 -16.36 6.51
N ARG A 324 25.87 -16.19 6.06
CA ARG A 324 24.71 -16.08 6.96
C ARG A 324 24.36 -17.43 7.57
N SER A 325 24.28 -18.46 6.72
CA SER A 325 24.00 -19.83 7.18
C SER A 325 25.12 -20.34 8.09
N MET A 326 26.37 -19.99 7.76
CA MET A 326 27.54 -20.30 8.58
C MET A 326 27.45 -19.64 9.97
N LEU A 327 27.02 -18.37 10.03
CA LEU A 327 26.81 -17.66 11.29
C LEU A 327 25.67 -18.28 12.10
N GLU A 328 24.52 -18.58 11.50
CA GLU A 328 23.32 -18.95 12.24
C GLU A 328 23.32 -20.40 12.75
N HIS A 329 23.99 -21.31 12.05
CA HIS A 329 24.00 -22.74 12.35
C HIS A 329 25.31 -23.24 12.94
N VAL A 330 26.44 -22.63 12.57
CA VAL A 330 27.77 -23.05 13.01
C VAL A 330 28.43 -22.01 13.93
N ASN A 331 27.77 -20.87 14.14
CA ASN A 331 28.24 -19.76 14.99
C ASN A 331 29.64 -19.26 14.57
N TRP A 332 29.94 -19.31 13.27
CA TRP A 332 31.21 -18.84 12.72
C TRP A 332 31.00 -17.53 11.97
N ASN A 333 31.49 -16.43 12.55
CA ASN A 333 31.49 -15.14 11.86
C ASN A 333 32.69 -15.05 10.92
N MET A 334 32.44 -15.13 9.61
CA MET A 334 33.48 -15.06 8.59
C MET A 334 34.14 -13.68 8.47
N ILE A 335 33.48 -12.61 8.92
CA ILE A 335 34.07 -11.26 8.95
C ILE A 335 35.16 -11.18 10.02
N ASP A 336 34.88 -11.72 11.20
CA ASP A 336 35.79 -11.65 12.34
C ASP A 336 36.89 -12.71 12.27
N ASN A 337 36.57 -13.91 11.73
CA ASN A 337 37.44 -15.09 11.82
C ASN A 337 38.00 -15.56 10.46
N GLY A 338 37.67 -14.88 9.36
CA GLY A 338 38.10 -15.25 8.02
C GLY A 338 37.43 -16.53 7.48
N VAL A 339 38.05 -17.13 6.46
CA VAL A 339 37.54 -18.31 5.76
C VAL A 339 37.47 -19.51 6.73
N PRO A 340 36.29 -20.12 6.93
CA PRO A 340 36.12 -21.27 7.82
C PRO A 340 37.00 -22.47 7.39
N PRO A 341 37.52 -23.27 8.35
CA PRO A 341 38.13 -24.55 8.03
C PRO A 341 37.10 -25.59 7.56
N LYS A 342 37.57 -26.64 6.86
CA LYS A 342 36.73 -27.63 6.17
C LYS A 342 35.65 -28.27 7.07
N ASP A 343 35.99 -28.56 8.33
CA ASP A 343 35.07 -29.16 9.30
C ASP A 343 33.83 -28.29 9.58
N LYS A 344 33.93 -26.97 9.42
CA LYS A 344 32.80 -26.04 9.60
C LYS A 344 31.80 -26.12 8.45
N TYR A 345 32.26 -26.30 7.23
CA TYR A 345 31.40 -26.52 6.08
C TYR A 345 30.67 -27.86 6.18
N GLU A 346 31.38 -28.93 6.58
CA GLU A 346 30.76 -30.24 6.85
C GLU A 346 29.71 -30.16 7.98
N ALA A 347 29.94 -29.32 9.00
CA ALA A 347 28.96 -29.08 10.06
C ALA A 347 27.73 -28.33 9.54
N LEU A 348 27.91 -27.34 8.66
CA LEU A 348 26.81 -26.60 8.04
C LEU A 348 25.94 -27.49 7.13
N GLU A 349 26.56 -28.34 6.32
CA GLU A 349 25.85 -29.30 5.46
C GLU A 349 24.99 -30.27 6.29
N LYS A 350 25.53 -30.77 7.41
CA LYS A 350 24.76 -31.57 8.39
C LYS A 350 23.60 -30.78 8.98
N ALA A 351 23.80 -29.51 9.31
CA ALA A 351 22.75 -28.66 9.85
C ALA A 351 21.61 -28.42 8.86
N LEU A 352 21.92 -28.12 7.59
CA LEU A 352 20.92 -27.93 6.53
C LEU A 352 20.09 -29.20 6.30
N LEU A 353 20.72 -30.38 6.26
CA LEU A 353 20.01 -31.67 6.20
C LEU A 353 19.11 -31.88 7.42
N ASN A 354 19.58 -31.49 8.62
CA ASN A 354 18.80 -31.61 9.84
C ASN A 354 17.59 -30.66 9.88
N ILE A 355 17.72 -29.45 9.32
CA ILE A 355 16.60 -28.50 9.16
C ILE A 355 15.51 -29.11 8.28
N PHE A 356 15.88 -29.72 7.15
CA PHE A 356 14.92 -30.40 6.28
C PHE A 356 14.23 -31.58 6.99
N LYS A 357 14.98 -32.40 7.73
CA LYS A 357 14.44 -33.53 8.49
C LYS A 357 13.45 -33.09 9.58
N ASN A 358 13.68 -31.92 10.20
CA ASN A 358 12.83 -31.37 11.27
C ASN A 358 11.86 -30.30 10.80
N ARG A 359 11.69 -30.11 9.48
CA ARG A 359 10.97 -28.97 8.89
C ARG A 359 9.57 -28.78 9.44
N GLU A 360 8.79 -29.86 9.60
CA GLU A 360 7.41 -29.77 10.10
C GLU A 360 7.35 -29.26 11.54
N LYS A 361 8.25 -29.73 12.40
CA LYS A 361 8.35 -29.26 13.79
C LYS A 361 8.78 -27.79 13.85
N LEU A 362 9.74 -27.40 13.03
CA LEU A 362 10.27 -26.04 12.98
C LEU A 362 9.20 -25.05 12.47
N LEU A 363 8.47 -25.41 11.41
CA LEU A 363 7.34 -24.63 10.88
C LEU A 363 6.19 -24.49 11.89
N ASN A 364 5.96 -25.50 12.74
CA ASN A 364 4.85 -25.52 13.71
C ASN A 364 5.16 -24.91 15.09
N SER A 365 6.42 -24.59 15.40
CA SER A 365 6.85 -24.18 16.75
C SER A 365 6.63 -22.70 17.13
N ILE A 366 5.91 -21.91 16.31
CA ILE A 366 5.73 -20.47 16.52
C ILE A 366 4.38 -20.12 17.17
N THR A 367 4.45 -19.40 18.30
CA THR A 367 3.36 -18.97 19.19
C THR A 367 2.35 -17.98 18.57
N LYS A 368 1.06 -18.19 18.86
CA LYS A 368 -0.13 -17.40 18.44
C LYS A 368 -0.37 -16.13 19.30
N PRO A 369 -1.07 -15.09 18.79
CA PRO A 369 -1.26 -13.80 19.49
C PRO A 369 -2.23 -13.88 20.70
N THR A 370 -1.97 -13.08 21.73
CA THR A 370 -2.87 -12.92 22.88
C THR A 370 -3.86 -11.78 22.64
N VAL A 371 -5.16 -12.07 22.76
CA VAL A 371 -6.26 -11.11 22.61
C VAL A 371 -6.81 -10.71 23.98
N THR A 372 -6.73 -9.43 24.32
CA THR A 372 -7.39 -8.87 25.51
C THR A 372 -8.54 -7.97 25.07
N LYS A 373 -9.76 -8.27 25.54
CA LYS A 373 -10.96 -7.46 25.33
C LYS A 373 -11.20 -6.58 26.55
N SER A 374 -11.40 -5.29 26.36
CA SER A 374 -11.80 -4.35 27.41
C SER A 374 -12.97 -3.50 26.94
N ARG A 375 -13.85 -3.07 27.86
CA ARG A 375 -15.07 -2.33 27.55
C ARG A 375 -14.91 -0.89 28.06
N ILE A 376 -14.98 0.08 27.16
CA ILE A 376 -14.79 1.51 27.52
C ILE A 376 -16.04 2.33 27.23
N LYS A 377 -16.32 3.28 28.12
CA LYS A 377 -17.47 4.21 28.05
C LYS A 377 -17.08 5.45 27.24
N VAL A 378 -17.81 5.76 26.17
CA VAL A 378 -17.56 6.92 25.30
C VAL A 378 -18.82 7.78 25.23
N MET A 379 -18.67 9.11 25.35
CA MET A 379 -19.77 10.08 25.24
C MET A 379 -19.84 10.62 23.80
N VAL A 380 -21.02 10.62 23.17
CA VAL A 380 -21.20 11.07 21.77
C VAL A 380 -22.34 12.10 21.68
N ASP A 381 -22.13 13.15 20.87
CA ASP A 381 -23.15 14.16 20.53
C ASP A 381 -23.92 13.74 19.27
N ASN A 382 -25.24 13.86 19.28
CA ASN A 382 -26.10 13.42 18.18
C ASN A 382 -26.26 14.55 17.15
N LYS A 383 -25.49 14.51 16.05
CA LYS A 383 -25.78 15.28 14.83
C LYS A 383 -25.43 14.45 13.59
N ASN A 384 -26.45 13.82 13.01
CA ASN A 384 -26.47 13.36 11.62
C ASN A 384 -27.66 14.02 10.92
N ALA A 385 -27.41 15.16 10.28
CA ALA A 385 -28.19 15.71 9.17
C ALA A 385 -27.30 16.72 8.43
N ASP A 386 -27.46 16.81 7.11
CA ASP A 386 -26.78 17.71 6.15
C ASP A 386 -25.44 17.24 5.53
N ILE A 387 -25.50 16.21 4.68
CA ILE A 387 -24.66 16.15 3.46
C ILE A 387 -25.48 15.59 2.29
N ALA A 388 -26.35 16.43 1.71
CA ALA A 388 -26.88 16.24 0.37
C ALA A 388 -27.35 17.60 -0.17
N ASN A 389 -26.45 18.36 -0.79
CA ASN A 389 -26.71 19.35 -1.86
C ASN A 389 -25.47 20.21 -2.12
N VAL A 390 -24.63 19.77 -3.06
CA VAL A 390 -23.92 20.70 -3.94
C VAL A 390 -23.96 20.07 -5.33
N ARG A 391 -24.99 20.42 -6.10
CA ARG A 391 -24.98 20.29 -7.55
C ARG A 391 -24.09 21.38 -8.12
N ASP A 392 -23.39 21.04 -9.20
CA ASP A 392 -22.66 21.96 -10.06
C ASP A 392 -23.57 23.12 -10.48
N SER A 393 -23.18 24.33 -10.09
CA SER A 393 -23.46 25.51 -10.90
C SER A 393 -22.22 25.72 -11.77
N SER A 394 -22.40 25.61 -13.08
CA SER A 394 -21.43 26.05 -14.08
C SER A 394 -20.89 27.43 -13.72
N PRO A 395 -19.58 27.71 -13.90
CA PRO A 395 -19.05 29.03 -13.67
C PRO A 395 -19.53 29.94 -14.80
N THR A 396 -20.59 30.70 -14.54
CA THR A 396 -20.73 32.02 -15.15
C THR A 396 -19.48 32.80 -14.77
N ALA A 397 -18.75 33.26 -15.78
CA ALA A 397 -17.62 34.13 -15.63
C ALA A 397 -18.01 35.33 -14.74
N ASN A 398 -17.44 35.38 -13.54
CA ASN A 398 -17.33 36.62 -12.78
C ASN A 398 -15.93 36.68 -12.18
N ASN A 399 -15.09 37.46 -12.85
CA ASN A 399 -13.86 38.02 -12.31
C ASN A 399 -14.21 38.77 -11.01
N GLY A 400 -13.72 38.27 -9.87
CA GLY A 400 -13.95 38.86 -8.56
C GLY A 400 -13.04 38.27 -7.49
N SER A 401 -11.75 38.62 -7.55
CA SER A 401 -10.78 38.34 -6.48
C SER A 401 -11.08 39.22 -5.26
N ALA A 402 -11.97 38.79 -4.38
CA ALA A 402 -12.08 39.36 -3.03
C ALA A 402 -11.12 38.59 -2.10
N SER A 403 -9.93 39.13 -1.84
CA SER A 403 -9.01 38.55 -0.86
C SER A 403 -9.63 38.65 0.55
N LYS A 404 -9.99 37.53 1.15
CA LYS A 404 -10.38 37.52 2.58
C LYS A 404 -9.22 38.05 3.42
N GLN A 405 -9.48 39.08 4.23
CA GLN A 405 -8.51 39.65 5.16
C GLN A 405 -8.01 38.56 6.15
N PRO A 406 -6.74 38.60 6.56
CA PRO A 406 -6.20 37.62 7.49
C PRO A 406 -6.87 37.73 8.86
N GLN A 407 -7.30 36.60 9.39
CA GLN A 407 -7.83 36.45 10.75
C GLN A 407 -6.71 36.10 11.71
N ILE A 408 -6.51 36.93 12.72
CA ILE A 408 -5.37 36.83 13.64
C ILE A 408 -5.89 36.64 15.05
N ILE A 409 -5.56 35.50 15.65
CA ILE A 409 -5.75 35.25 17.08
C ILE A 409 -4.41 35.49 17.77
N THR A 410 -4.40 36.22 18.87
CA THR A 410 -3.20 36.38 19.70
C THR A 410 -3.30 35.46 20.92
N GLU A 411 -2.23 34.73 21.20
CA GLU A 411 -2.13 33.89 22.40
C GLU A 411 -0.85 34.21 23.17
N THR A 412 -0.95 34.23 24.49
CA THR A 412 0.14 34.62 25.38
C THR A 412 0.64 33.40 26.15
N SER A 413 1.94 33.12 26.06
CA SER A 413 2.62 32.10 26.84
C SER A 413 2.57 32.43 28.33
N PRO A 414 2.45 31.42 29.22
CA PRO A 414 2.60 31.64 30.66
C PRO A 414 4.03 31.98 31.07
N TYR A 415 5.02 31.81 30.18
CA TYR A 415 6.42 32.11 30.42
C TYR A 415 6.82 33.46 29.81
N THR A 416 7.81 34.11 30.42
CA THR A 416 8.52 35.22 29.76
C THR A 416 9.43 34.67 28.67
N PHE A 417 9.80 35.53 27.71
CA PHE A 417 10.71 35.13 26.63
C PHE A 417 12.05 34.60 27.19
N LYS A 418 12.57 35.23 28.25
CA LYS A 418 13.81 34.81 28.92
C LYS A 418 13.67 33.42 29.53
N GLN A 419 12.60 33.15 30.28
CA GLN A 419 12.34 31.83 30.88
C GLN A 419 12.20 30.73 29.83
N ALA A 420 11.51 31.03 28.73
CA ALA A 420 11.38 30.09 27.62
C ALA A 420 12.75 29.80 26.99
N LEU A 421 13.55 30.82 26.71
CA LEU A 421 14.91 30.67 26.18
C LEU A 421 15.83 29.88 27.13
N ASP A 422 15.75 30.14 28.43
CA ASP A 422 16.52 29.40 29.45
C ASP A 422 16.20 27.90 29.40
N LYS A 423 14.91 27.55 29.34
CA LYS A 423 14.48 26.15 29.20
C LYS A 423 14.98 25.52 27.90
N GLN A 424 14.96 26.26 26.78
CA GLN A 424 15.45 25.77 25.49
C GLN A 424 16.95 25.47 25.54
N MET A 425 17.75 26.36 26.13
CA MET A 425 19.19 26.12 26.28
C MET A 425 19.50 24.96 27.24
N ALA A 426 18.68 24.76 28.28
CA ALA A 426 18.89 23.71 29.26
C ALA A 426 18.44 22.32 28.79
N ARG A 427 17.34 22.22 28.04
CA ARG A 427 16.68 20.93 27.72
C ARG A 427 16.30 20.74 26.25
N GLY A 428 16.21 21.83 25.49
CA GLY A 428 15.77 21.80 24.09
C GLY A 428 16.84 21.37 23.10
N ASN A 429 18.11 21.26 23.54
CA ASN A 429 19.27 20.86 22.73
C ASN A 429 19.29 21.51 21.33
N PRO A 430 19.20 22.85 21.23
CA PRO A 430 19.04 23.53 19.94
C PRO A 430 20.30 23.34 19.09
N LYS A 431 20.12 22.97 17.82
CA LYS A 431 21.19 22.70 16.86
C LYS A 431 21.18 23.71 15.72
N LYS A 432 22.36 24.00 15.18
CA LYS A 432 22.55 24.79 13.95
C LYS A 432 23.42 24.01 12.98
N SER A 433 23.03 24.03 11.70
CA SER A 433 23.83 23.44 10.63
C SER A 433 25.04 24.33 10.31
N ASN A 434 26.17 23.71 10.01
CA ASN A 434 27.39 24.35 9.50
C ASN A 434 27.96 23.51 8.34
N ALA A 435 29.08 23.93 7.75
CA ALA A 435 29.68 23.24 6.61
C ALA A 435 30.08 21.77 6.88
N TRP A 436 30.24 21.39 8.15
CA TRP A 436 30.75 20.09 8.57
C TRP A 436 29.71 19.22 9.30
N GLY A 437 28.44 19.68 9.35
CA GLY A 437 27.34 18.95 10.01
C GLY A 437 26.54 19.81 11.00
N TRP A 438 26.23 19.24 12.17
CA TRP A 438 25.39 19.88 13.17
C TRP A 438 26.17 20.25 14.42
N ALA A 439 26.09 21.52 14.83
CA ALA A 439 26.67 22.02 16.07
C ALA A 439 25.58 22.51 17.04
N ASN A 440 25.92 22.67 18.32
CA ASN A 440 25.05 23.33 19.29
C ASN A 440 24.83 24.80 18.87
N ALA A 441 23.58 25.23 18.81
CA ALA A 441 23.27 26.63 18.56
C ALA A 441 23.62 27.48 19.78
N THR A 442 24.18 28.66 19.55
CA THR A 442 24.44 29.59 20.65
C THR A 442 23.14 30.13 21.23
N ARG A 443 23.19 30.64 22.46
CA ARG A 443 22.04 31.30 23.11
C ARG A 443 21.52 32.48 22.27
N ALA A 444 22.42 33.27 21.68
CA ALA A 444 22.05 34.39 20.81
C ALA A 444 21.35 33.92 19.53
N GLN A 445 21.86 32.86 18.89
CA GLN A 445 21.24 32.27 17.70
C GLN A 445 19.83 31.72 18.02
N THR A 446 19.69 31.00 19.13
CA THR A 446 18.41 30.44 19.60
C THR A 446 17.42 31.56 19.94
N SER A 447 17.86 32.59 20.67
CA SER A 447 17.07 33.79 20.97
C SER A 447 16.55 34.46 19.70
N SER A 448 17.44 34.69 18.73
CA SER A 448 17.12 35.26 17.43
C SER A 448 16.08 34.43 16.67
N ALA A 449 16.19 33.10 16.68
CA ALA A 449 15.27 32.18 16.01
C ALA A 449 13.89 32.08 16.69
N MET A 450 13.82 32.32 18.01
CA MET A 450 12.57 32.30 18.78
C MET A 450 11.81 33.63 18.78
N ASN A 451 12.43 34.73 18.33
CA ASN A 451 11.92 36.09 18.51
C ASN A 451 10.60 36.32 17.74
N VAL A 452 9.48 36.34 18.48
CA VAL A 452 8.12 36.46 17.93
C VAL A 452 7.86 37.77 17.19
N LYS A 453 8.49 38.88 17.61
CA LYS A 453 8.34 40.19 16.96
C LYS A 453 8.96 40.14 15.55
N ARG A 454 10.22 39.71 15.48
CA ARG A 454 10.95 39.57 14.21
C ARG A 454 10.27 38.61 13.25
N ILE A 455 9.74 37.49 13.77
CA ILE A 455 9.00 36.51 12.96
C ILE A 455 7.73 37.15 12.39
N TRP A 456 6.95 37.83 13.23
CA TRP A 456 5.65 38.41 12.84
C TRP A 456 5.79 39.56 11.83
N GLU A 457 6.80 40.40 11.98
CA GLU A 457 7.05 41.56 11.11
C GLU A 457 7.62 41.17 9.73
N SER A 458 8.02 39.91 9.55
CA SER A 458 8.50 39.42 8.26
C SER A 458 7.36 38.95 7.37
N ASN A 459 7.30 39.45 6.14
CA ASN A 459 6.35 39.01 5.10
C ASN A 459 6.41 37.51 4.76
N THR A 460 7.52 36.84 5.08
CA THR A 460 7.72 35.40 4.85
C THR A 460 7.66 34.63 6.15
N GLN A 461 8.37 35.08 7.19
CA GLN A 461 8.45 34.34 8.45
C GLN A 461 7.17 34.40 9.27
N CYS A 462 6.24 35.34 8.99
CA CYS A 462 4.92 35.35 9.62
C CYS A 462 4.15 34.03 9.40
N TYR A 463 4.44 33.28 8.33
CA TYR A 463 3.88 31.94 8.09
C TYR A 463 4.32 30.88 9.11
N GLN A 464 5.33 31.14 9.95
CA GLN A 464 5.59 30.31 11.13
C GLN A 464 4.40 30.32 12.11
N MET A 465 3.61 31.40 12.09
CA MET A 465 2.41 31.62 12.91
C MET A 465 1.11 31.36 12.13
N LEU A 466 1.19 30.79 10.91
CA LEU A 466 0.01 30.29 10.21
C LEU A 466 -0.65 29.19 11.05
N ASN A 467 -1.96 29.26 11.24
CA ASN A 467 -2.71 28.24 11.95
C ASN A 467 -2.90 27.02 11.04
N LEU A 468 -2.05 26.02 11.27
CA LEU A 468 -2.00 24.76 10.54
C LEU A 468 -3.22 23.87 10.82
N GLY A 469 -3.94 24.15 11.91
CA GLY A 469 -5.16 23.45 12.32
C GLY A 469 -6.45 24.02 11.74
N LYS A 470 -6.36 24.79 10.65
CA LYS A 470 -7.49 25.37 9.95
C LYS A 470 -7.42 25.08 8.44
N TYR A 471 -8.43 24.39 7.95
CA TYR A 471 -8.67 24.20 6.52
C TYR A 471 -9.00 25.54 5.85
N GLN A 472 -8.30 25.88 4.77
CA GLN A 472 -8.48 27.17 4.08
C GLN A 472 -9.48 27.10 2.91
N GLY A 473 -9.61 25.95 2.25
CA GLY A 473 -10.45 25.79 1.06
C GLY A 473 -9.74 26.12 -0.24
N VAL A 474 -8.44 25.79 -0.36
CA VAL A 474 -7.69 25.98 -1.61
C VAL A 474 -8.22 25.03 -2.69
N SER A 475 -8.47 25.56 -3.89
CA SER A 475 -9.03 24.75 -4.98
C SER A 475 -8.09 23.62 -5.39
N VAL A 476 -8.65 22.45 -5.76
CA VAL A 476 -7.88 21.29 -6.23
C VAL A 476 -7.00 21.64 -7.43
N SER A 477 -7.47 22.50 -8.33
CA SER A 477 -6.69 22.98 -9.47
C SER A 477 -5.44 23.75 -9.04
N SER A 478 -5.55 24.61 -8.02
CA SER A 478 -4.40 25.33 -7.45
C SER A 478 -3.44 24.38 -6.74
N LEU A 479 -3.95 23.41 -5.99
CA LEU A 479 -3.11 22.38 -5.35
C LEU A 479 -2.37 21.55 -6.42
N ASN A 480 -3.02 21.17 -7.52
CA ASN A 480 -2.37 20.45 -8.62
C ASN A 480 -1.31 21.27 -9.35
N LYS A 481 -1.45 22.60 -9.43
CA LYS A 481 -0.37 23.48 -9.94
C LYS A 481 0.90 23.37 -9.09
N ILE A 482 0.76 23.28 -7.77
CA ILE A 482 1.89 23.08 -6.85
C ILE A 482 2.51 21.69 -7.02
N LEU A 483 1.66 20.66 -7.13
CA LEU A 483 2.07 19.27 -7.14
C LEU A 483 2.59 18.78 -8.51
N LYS A 484 2.48 19.59 -9.57
CA LYS A 484 2.92 19.22 -10.92
C LYS A 484 4.40 18.81 -10.93
N GLY A 485 4.66 17.60 -11.42
CA GLY A 485 6.01 17.04 -11.54
C GLY A 485 6.66 16.60 -10.22
N LYS A 486 5.90 16.49 -9.13
CA LYS A 486 6.42 16.11 -7.80
C LYS A 486 6.27 14.62 -7.53
N GLY A 487 6.90 13.80 -8.38
CA GLY A 487 6.89 12.34 -8.25
C GLY A 487 5.48 11.76 -8.14
N THR A 488 5.26 10.88 -7.16
CA THR A 488 3.95 10.25 -6.92
C THR A 488 2.93 11.18 -6.27
N LEU A 489 3.33 12.38 -5.82
CA LEU A 489 2.42 13.43 -5.38
C LEU A 489 1.80 14.19 -6.55
N ASN A 490 2.29 13.99 -7.78
CA ASN A 490 1.74 14.60 -8.99
C ASN A 490 0.24 14.31 -9.12
N ASN A 491 -0.55 15.36 -9.37
CA ASN A 491 -2.01 15.32 -9.47
C ASN A 491 -2.77 14.84 -8.21
N GLN A 492 -2.13 14.80 -7.03
CA GLN A 492 -2.79 14.40 -5.78
C GLN A 492 -3.52 15.53 -5.04
N GLY A 493 -3.81 16.66 -5.70
CA GLY A 493 -4.45 17.83 -5.08
C GLY A 493 -5.81 17.53 -4.46
N LYS A 494 -6.57 16.60 -5.06
CA LYS A 494 -7.85 16.14 -4.48
C LYS A 494 -7.64 15.41 -3.16
N ALA A 495 -6.66 14.51 -3.08
CA ALA A 495 -6.34 13.79 -1.86
C ALA A 495 -5.92 14.73 -0.73
N PHE A 496 -5.09 15.74 -1.03
CA PHE A 496 -4.73 16.78 -0.07
C PHE A 496 -5.94 17.59 0.39
N ALA A 497 -6.80 18.04 -0.53
CA ALA A 497 -8.00 18.79 -0.18
C ALA A 497 -8.94 17.98 0.74
N GLU A 498 -9.20 16.72 0.42
CA GLU A 498 -10.07 15.85 1.21
C GLU A 498 -9.48 15.54 2.60
N ALA A 499 -8.20 15.19 2.66
CA ALA A 499 -7.52 14.90 3.91
C ALA A 499 -7.47 16.13 4.82
N CYS A 500 -7.16 17.29 4.25
CA CYS A 500 -7.10 18.55 4.97
C CYS A 500 -8.48 19.02 5.42
N LYS A 501 -9.53 18.86 4.60
CA LYS A 501 -10.90 19.17 5.02
C LYS A 501 -11.34 18.27 6.17
N LYS A 502 -11.13 16.95 6.04
CA LYS A 502 -11.54 15.97 7.05
C LYS A 502 -10.83 16.16 8.39
N HIS A 503 -9.53 16.38 8.35
CA HIS A 503 -8.71 16.55 9.55
C HIS A 503 -8.57 18.03 9.95
N ASN A 504 -9.25 18.93 9.24
CA ASN A 504 -9.22 20.38 9.40
C ASN A 504 -7.78 20.91 9.51
N ILE A 505 -6.95 20.56 8.54
CA ILE A 505 -5.54 20.95 8.41
C ILE A 505 -5.41 21.98 7.28
N ASN A 506 -4.44 22.87 7.36
CA ASN A 506 -4.07 23.76 6.27
C ASN A 506 -3.40 22.98 5.12
N GLU A 507 -3.94 23.13 3.91
CA GLU A 507 -3.55 22.38 2.71
C GLU A 507 -2.12 22.68 2.27
N ILE A 508 -1.73 23.95 2.28
CA ILE A 508 -0.41 24.39 1.83
C ILE A 508 0.67 23.89 2.78
N TYR A 509 0.40 23.91 4.08
CA TYR A 509 1.29 23.31 5.08
C TYR A 509 1.44 21.80 4.88
N LEU A 510 0.34 21.05 4.70
CA LEU A 510 0.44 19.59 4.58
C LEU A 510 1.25 19.21 3.32
N ILE A 511 1.10 19.95 2.22
CA ILE A 511 1.92 19.77 1.01
C ILE A 511 3.39 20.13 1.28
N ALA A 512 3.66 21.27 1.92
CA ALA A 512 5.03 21.68 2.25
C ALA A 512 5.74 20.64 3.14
N HIS A 513 5.00 20.08 4.11
CA HIS A 513 5.48 19.01 4.97
C HIS A 513 5.79 17.75 4.16
N ALA A 514 4.86 17.31 3.31
CA ALA A 514 5.09 16.16 2.43
C ALA A 514 6.31 16.36 1.52
N PHE A 515 6.51 17.56 0.96
CA PHE A 515 7.68 17.85 0.11
C PHE A 515 9.00 17.69 0.85
N LEU A 516 9.10 18.20 2.07
CA LEU A 516 10.30 18.09 2.88
C LEU A 516 10.62 16.62 3.18
N GLU A 517 9.65 15.89 3.71
CA GLU A 517 9.85 14.54 4.25
C GLU A 517 9.99 13.46 3.17
N SER A 518 9.48 13.72 1.96
CA SER A 518 9.48 12.74 0.88
C SER A 518 10.42 13.07 -0.28
N GLY A 519 11.22 14.13 -0.16
CA GLY A 519 12.04 14.64 -1.27
C GLY A 519 11.19 15.00 -2.48
N TYR A 520 10.10 15.76 -2.28
CA TYR A 520 9.13 16.10 -3.32
C TYR A 520 8.44 14.89 -3.98
N GLY A 521 8.16 13.84 -3.20
CA GLY A 521 7.41 12.66 -3.65
C GLY A 521 8.23 11.65 -4.44
N THR A 522 9.56 11.75 -4.43
CA THR A 522 10.48 10.88 -5.20
C THR A 522 11.36 9.97 -4.34
N SER A 523 11.42 10.22 -3.03
CA SER A 523 12.22 9.40 -2.10
C SER A 523 11.83 7.91 -2.14
N ASN A 524 12.73 7.07 -1.62
CA ASN A 524 12.54 5.63 -1.52
C ASN A 524 11.23 5.22 -0.85
N PHE A 525 10.75 5.98 0.14
CA PHE A 525 9.52 5.68 0.87
C PHE A 525 8.25 6.23 0.20
N ALA A 526 8.42 7.18 -0.72
CA ALA A 526 7.34 7.90 -1.36
C ALA A 526 7.07 7.44 -2.80
N ASN A 527 8.03 6.80 -3.44
CA ASN A 527 7.92 6.42 -4.86
C ASN A 527 7.00 5.21 -5.12
N GLY A 528 6.56 4.51 -4.06
CA GLY A 528 5.60 3.41 -4.16
C GLY A 528 6.21 2.06 -4.58
N LYS A 529 7.55 1.95 -4.67
CA LYS A 529 8.25 0.71 -5.08
C LYS A 529 7.88 -0.50 -4.20
N ASP A 530 7.54 -0.25 -2.94
CA ASP A 530 7.21 -1.28 -1.94
C ASP A 530 5.70 -1.57 -1.84
N GLY A 531 4.90 -1.13 -2.82
CA GLY A 531 3.44 -1.29 -2.84
C GLY A 531 2.66 -0.39 -1.87
N VAL A 532 3.38 0.48 -1.15
CA VAL A 532 2.86 1.43 -0.18
C VAL A 532 3.62 2.74 -0.25
N TYR A 533 3.04 3.79 0.33
CA TYR A 533 3.53 5.16 0.24
C TYR A 533 3.67 5.75 1.65
N ASN A 534 4.75 6.47 1.90
CA ASN A 534 4.94 7.27 3.09
C ASN A 534 5.55 8.62 2.73
N TYR A 535 4.77 9.69 2.88
CA TYR A 535 5.17 11.04 2.51
C TYR A 535 5.65 11.90 3.67
N PHE A 536 5.58 11.39 4.90
CA PHE A 536 5.76 12.17 6.12
C PHE A 536 6.80 11.56 7.06
N GLY A 537 7.61 10.61 6.56
CA GLY A 537 8.63 9.93 7.37
C GLY A 537 8.08 9.17 8.58
N ILE A 538 6.79 8.84 8.60
CA ILE A 538 6.14 8.29 9.81
C ILE A 538 6.63 6.86 10.03
N GLY A 539 7.26 6.63 11.18
CA GLY A 539 7.90 5.35 11.48
C GLY A 539 9.30 5.20 10.90
N ALA A 540 9.93 6.28 10.39
CA ALA A 540 11.37 6.26 10.14
C ALA A 540 12.11 6.55 11.46
N TYR A 541 13.04 5.69 11.85
CA TYR A 541 13.93 5.89 12.99
C TYR A 541 15.38 6.03 12.50
N ASP A 542 16.22 6.80 13.19
CA ASP A 542 17.61 7.04 12.74
C ASP A 542 18.42 5.75 12.55
N ASN A 543 18.19 4.76 13.41
CA ASN A 543 18.83 3.43 13.34
C ASN A 543 18.03 2.40 12.51
N ASN A 544 16.82 2.73 12.06
CA ASN A 544 16.00 1.88 11.20
C ASN A 544 14.99 2.72 10.38
N PRO A 545 15.47 3.45 9.36
CA PRO A 545 14.60 4.33 8.56
C PRO A 545 13.59 3.53 7.73
N ASN A 546 13.91 2.28 7.38
CA ASN A 546 13.05 1.41 6.56
C ASN A 546 11.79 0.93 7.29
N TYR A 547 11.72 1.03 8.63
CA TYR A 547 10.48 0.74 9.37
C TYR A 547 9.30 1.61 8.91
N ALA A 548 9.56 2.77 8.29
CA ALA A 548 8.55 3.63 7.68
C ALA A 548 7.66 2.88 6.66
N MET A 549 8.22 1.91 5.94
CA MET A 549 7.50 1.11 4.94
C MET A 549 6.66 0.02 5.60
N THR A 550 7.18 -0.62 6.64
CA THR A 550 6.41 -1.55 7.47
C THR A 550 5.24 -0.84 8.15
N PHE A 551 5.48 0.34 8.70
CA PHE A 551 4.41 1.19 9.26
C PHE A 551 3.35 1.51 8.20
N ALA A 552 3.76 1.94 7.01
CA ALA A 552 2.85 2.25 5.90
C ALA A 552 2.03 1.03 5.46
N ARG A 553 2.63 -0.17 5.37
CA ARG A 553 1.93 -1.44 5.10
C ARG A 553 0.90 -1.76 6.16
N ASN A 554 1.26 -1.67 7.43
CA ASN A 554 0.36 -1.96 8.55
C ASN A 554 -0.82 -0.96 8.62
N LYS A 555 -0.61 0.27 8.15
CA LYS A 555 -1.68 1.27 8.02
C LYS A 555 -2.47 1.17 6.72
N GLY A 556 -2.11 0.24 5.82
CA GLY A 556 -2.77 0.06 4.54
C GLY A 556 -2.60 1.26 3.60
N TRP A 557 -1.47 1.96 3.68
CA TRP A 557 -1.14 3.12 2.83
C TRP A 557 -0.72 2.70 1.42
N THR A 558 -1.56 1.90 0.77
CA THR A 558 -1.31 1.27 -0.54
C THR A 558 -1.57 2.20 -1.72
N SER A 559 -1.83 3.49 -1.48
CA SER A 559 -1.97 4.50 -2.53
C SER A 559 -1.53 5.87 -2.02
N PRO A 560 -1.15 6.80 -2.93
CA PRO A 560 -0.80 8.16 -2.53
C PRO A 560 -1.89 8.82 -1.68
N ALA A 561 -3.15 8.67 -2.08
CA ALA A 561 -4.28 9.25 -1.37
C ALA A 561 -4.45 8.70 0.06
N LYS A 562 -4.27 7.38 0.26
CA LYS A 562 -4.34 6.78 1.60
C LYS A 562 -3.18 7.24 2.48
N ALA A 563 -1.97 7.35 1.93
CA ALA A 563 -0.82 7.86 2.66
C ALA A 563 -0.97 9.34 3.04
N ILE A 564 -1.52 10.17 2.15
CA ILE A 564 -1.85 11.58 2.42
C ILE A 564 -2.90 11.69 3.52
N MET A 565 -3.99 10.92 3.44
CA MET A 565 -5.03 10.87 4.47
C MET A 565 -4.50 10.40 5.83
N GLY A 566 -3.68 9.34 5.83
CA GLY A 566 -3.05 8.79 7.04
C GLY A 566 -2.08 9.77 7.69
N GLY A 567 -1.23 10.42 6.89
CA GLY A 567 -0.31 11.44 7.37
C GLY A 567 -1.03 12.67 7.92
N ALA A 568 -2.09 13.14 7.26
CA ALA A 568 -2.94 14.22 7.79
C ALA A 568 -3.54 13.85 9.16
N SER A 569 -4.06 12.62 9.30
CA SER A 569 -4.59 12.12 10.57
C SER A 569 -3.53 12.10 11.67
N PHE A 570 -2.32 11.63 11.35
CA PHE A 570 -1.18 11.63 12.28
C PHE A 570 -0.80 13.04 12.73
N VAL A 571 -0.58 13.96 11.79
CA VAL A 571 -0.24 15.36 12.10
C VAL A 571 -1.31 16.03 12.96
N ARG A 572 -2.60 15.76 12.67
CA ARG A 572 -3.72 16.28 13.46
C ARG A 572 -3.67 15.75 14.89
N LYS A 573 -3.58 14.43 15.05
CA LYS A 573 -3.65 13.75 16.34
C LYS A 573 -2.45 14.11 17.22
N ASP A 574 -1.25 14.05 16.65
CA ASP A 574 -0.02 14.06 17.45
C ASP A 574 0.52 15.46 17.71
N TYR A 575 0.14 16.48 16.94
CA TYR A 575 0.59 17.86 17.12
C TYR A 575 -0.57 18.85 17.32
N ILE A 576 -1.45 18.95 16.33
CA ILE A 576 -2.46 20.03 16.31
C ILE A 576 -3.45 19.88 17.49
N ASN A 577 -3.94 18.66 17.75
CA ASN A 577 -4.85 18.39 18.86
C ASN A 577 -4.19 18.55 20.24
N LYS A 578 -2.85 18.57 20.32
CA LYS A 578 -2.09 18.86 21.55
C LYS A 578 -1.83 20.36 21.75
N GLY A 579 -2.40 21.22 20.90
CA GLY A 579 -2.23 22.67 20.95
C GLY A 579 -1.01 23.20 20.19
N GLN A 580 -0.30 22.35 19.44
CA GLN A 580 0.83 22.75 18.59
C GLN A 580 0.35 22.99 17.16
N ASN A 581 -0.47 24.02 16.97
CA ASN A 581 -1.18 24.31 15.73
C ASN A 581 -0.49 25.35 14.82
N THR A 582 0.74 25.76 15.12
CA THR A 582 1.59 26.62 14.28
C THR A 582 2.97 25.97 14.16
N LEU A 583 3.73 26.27 13.09
CA LEU A 583 5.12 25.80 12.99
C LEU A 583 5.94 26.26 14.21
N TYR A 584 5.71 27.50 14.65
CA TYR A 584 6.32 28.08 15.84
C TYR A 584 6.07 27.22 17.08
N ARG A 585 4.82 26.81 17.32
CA ARG A 585 4.47 25.95 18.45
C ARG A 585 4.99 24.53 18.32
N ILE A 586 5.06 24.00 17.10
CA ILE A 586 5.63 22.68 16.82
C ILE A 586 7.12 22.63 17.18
N ARG A 587 7.86 23.72 16.94
CA ARG A 587 9.30 23.80 17.25
C ARG A 587 9.61 24.28 18.65
N TRP A 588 8.92 25.30 19.15
CA TRP A 588 9.31 26.01 20.37
C TRP A 588 8.40 25.72 21.57
N ASN A 589 7.20 25.21 21.32
CA ASN A 589 6.17 24.91 22.32
C ASN A 589 6.07 26.00 23.41
N PRO A 590 5.63 27.23 23.08
CA PRO A 590 5.62 28.35 24.01
C PRO A 590 4.75 28.09 25.25
N LYS A 591 3.79 27.16 25.18
CA LYS A 591 2.98 26.76 26.34
C LYS A 591 3.77 25.88 27.33
N ASN A 592 4.68 25.05 26.83
CA ASN A 592 5.57 24.19 27.62
C ASN A 592 6.98 24.14 26.98
N PRO A 593 7.81 25.21 27.12
CA PRO A 593 9.07 25.33 26.40
C PRO A 593 10.02 24.14 26.62
N ALA A 594 10.79 23.79 25.59
CA ALA A 594 11.71 22.65 25.56
C ALA A 594 11.07 21.25 25.67
N THR A 595 9.76 21.11 25.45
CA THR A 595 9.07 19.81 25.46
C THR A 595 8.34 19.55 24.14
N HIS A 596 8.23 18.27 23.76
CA HIS A 596 7.45 17.80 22.60
C HIS A 596 7.71 18.61 21.31
N GLN A 597 9.00 18.73 20.95
CA GLN A 597 9.46 19.48 19.77
C GLN A 597 9.69 18.53 18.60
N TYR A 598 9.30 18.95 17.40
CA TYR A 598 9.48 18.15 16.19
C TYR A 598 10.94 18.07 15.73
N ALA A 599 11.73 19.12 15.98
CA ALA A 599 13.10 19.23 15.49
C ALA A 599 14.00 19.97 16.49
N THR A 600 15.28 19.61 16.50
CA THR A 600 16.34 20.29 17.26
C THR A 600 16.95 21.46 16.48
N ALA A 601 16.91 21.41 15.14
CA ALA A 601 17.40 22.49 14.27
C ALA A 601 16.63 23.81 14.52
N ILE A 602 17.34 24.90 14.81
CA ILE A 602 16.72 26.21 15.07
C ILE A 602 16.13 26.85 13.79
N GLU A 603 16.60 26.42 12.61
CA GLU A 603 16.20 26.97 11.31
C GLU A 603 15.01 26.21 10.68
N TRP A 604 14.53 25.14 11.33
CA TRP A 604 13.46 24.30 10.81
C TRP A 604 12.17 25.07 10.47
N CYS A 605 11.69 25.92 11.39
CA CYS A 605 10.52 26.77 11.14
C CYS A 605 10.75 27.74 9.99
N GLN A 606 11.97 28.25 9.87
CA GLN A 606 12.32 29.24 8.85
C GLN A 606 12.26 28.63 7.45
N HIS A 607 12.79 27.42 7.27
CA HIS A 607 12.71 26.72 6.00
C HIS A 607 11.27 26.39 5.64
N GLN A 608 10.49 25.84 6.58
CA GLN A 608 9.09 25.47 6.34
C GLN A 608 8.20 26.68 6.04
N ALA A 609 8.33 27.78 6.79
CA ALA A 609 7.57 29.00 6.52
C ALA A 609 7.91 29.62 5.17
N SER A 610 9.20 29.59 4.77
CA SER A 610 9.63 30.06 3.46
C SER A 610 9.03 29.22 2.33
N THR A 611 8.97 27.90 2.49
CA THR A 611 8.30 27.01 1.53
C THR A 611 6.80 27.32 1.45
N ILE A 612 6.11 27.41 2.59
CA ILE A 612 4.67 27.73 2.63
C ILE A 612 4.38 29.07 1.93
N ALA A 613 5.15 30.11 2.23
CA ALA A 613 5.00 31.42 1.60
C ALA A 613 5.20 31.36 0.07
N LYS A 614 6.21 30.61 -0.40
CA LYS A 614 6.44 30.37 -1.83
C LYS A 614 5.27 29.64 -2.49
N LEU A 615 4.73 28.61 -1.85
CA LEU A 615 3.60 27.85 -2.38
C LEU A 615 2.33 28.70 -2.48
N TYR A 616 2.02 29.51 -1.47
CA TYR A 616 0.93 30.48 -1.52
C TYR A 616 1.12 31.48 -2.67
N LYS A 617 2.32 32.04 -2.81
CA LYS A 617 2.67 32.96 -3.90
C LYS A 617 2.50 32.30 -5.28
N GLN A 618 2.93 31.05 -5.44
CA GLN A 618 2.84 30.29 -6.69
C GLN A 618 1.39 30.17 -7.21
N ILE A 619 0.42 30.08 -6.32
CA ILE A 619 -1.00 29.95 -6.68
C ILE A 619 -1.77 31.27 -6.56
N GLY A 620 -1.08 32.40 -6.30
CA GLY A 620 -1.70 33.72 -6.18
C GLY A 620 -2.61 33.89 -4.96
N LEU A 621 -2.40 33.09 -3.90
CA LEU A 621 -3.19 33.17 -2.66
C LEU A 621 -2.32 33.63 -1.48
N LYS A 622 -2.97 33.93 -0.35
CA LYS A 622 -2.33 34.23 0.94
C LYS A 622 -2.92 33.36 2.03
N GLY A 623 -2.17 33.13 3.11
CA GLY A 623 -2.70 32.51 4.32
C GLY A 623 -3.82 33.36 4.93
N ILE A 624 -4.86 32.71 5.45
CA ILE A 624 -6.01 33.39 6.07
C ILE A 624 -5.96 33.36 7.59
N TYR A 625 -5.65 32.22 8.20
CA TYR A 625 -5.76 32.06 9.65
C TYR A 625 -4.38 32.06 10.31
N PHE A 626 -4.16 32.97 11.25
CA PHE A 626 -2.91 33.07 12.00
C PHE A 626 -3.16 33.00 13.51
N THR A 627 -2.25 32.34 14.22
CA THR A 627 -2.17 32.37 15.68
C THR A 627 -0.84 33.01 16.05
N ARG A 628 -0.88 34.27 16.44
CA ARG A 628 0.28 35.07 16.85
C ARG A 628 0.62 34.79 18.30
N ASP A 629 1.72 34.09 18.53
CA ASP A 629 2.26 33.85 19.86
C ASP A 629 2.96 35.09 20.42
N LYS A 630 2.74 35.35 21.71
CA LYS A 630 3.46 36.33 22.54
C LYS A 630 3.97 35.64 23.82
N TYR A 631 5.02 36.20 24.42
CA TYR A 631 5.44 35.82 25.77
C TYR A 631 4.94 36.84 26.79
N LYS A 632 4.77 36.39 28.03
CA LYS A 632 4.35 37.23 29.16
C LYS A 632 5.31 38.38 29.40
#